data_AF-A0A952MZD1-F1
#
_entry.id   AF-A0A952MZD1-F1
#
_cell.length_a   1.000
_cell.length_b   1.000
_cell.length_c   1.000
_cell.angle_alpha   90.00
_cell.angle_beta   90.00
_cell.angle_gamma   90.00
#
_symmetry.space_group_name_H-M   'P 1'
#
loop_
_entity.id
_entity.type
_entity.pdbx_description
1 polymer ?
#
loop_
_entity_poly.entity_id
_entity_poly.type
_entity_poly.pdbx_seq_one_letter_code
_entity_poly.pdbx_strand_id
1 'polypeptide(L)'
;MKIIDIHTKKKPKRSPQKRIDEVAVKNYVFQHIDFELTNEYWDEIDSEFAEIWNNKIGVGGYFYWDEISKDIYNALQEKKMLISYDRVDCIVNLMLTYIEDTGGFMDL
;
A
#
# COMPACT_ATOMS: atom_id res chain seq x y z
N MET A 1 3.37 -8.43 14.83
CA MET A 1 2.18 -8.80 14.05
C MET A 1 1.10 -7.76 14.32
N LYS A 2 0.84 -6.86 13.36
CA LYS A 2 -0.22 -5.85 13.46
C LYS A 2 -1.41 -6.33 12.61
N ILE A 3 -2.62 -6.27 13.18
CA ILE A 3 -3.87 -6.66 12.55
C ILE A 3 -4.76 -5.43 12.52
N ILE A 4 -5.31 -5.10 11.35
CA ILE A 4 -6.32 -4.03 11.23
C ILE A 4 -7.70 -4.68 11.21
N ASP A 5 -8.56 -4.28 12.15
CA ASP A 5 -9.98 -4.60 12.19
C ASP A 5 -10.79 -3.38 11.70
N ILE A 6 -11.45 -3.50 10.56
CA ILE A 6 -12.24 -2.43 9.92
C ILE A 6 -13.65 -2.32 10.54
N HIS A 7 -14.07 -3.22 11.45
CA HIS A 7 -15.49 -3.42 11.79
C HIS A 7 -16.06 -2.67 13.02
N THR A 8 -15.33 -1.79 13.70
CA THR A 8 -15.89 -1.15 14.92
C THR A 8 -15.75 0.36 15.02
N LYS A 9 -16.39 1.12 14.12
CA LYS A 9 -16.92 2.46 14.49
C LYS A 9 -18.30 2.72 13.89
N LYS A 10 -19.27 3.00 14.79
CA LYS A 10 -20.61 3.56 14.53
C LYS A 10 -20.56 4.57 13.38
N LYS A 11 -21.48 4.44 12.41
CA LYS A 11 -21.71 5.37 11.29
C LYS A 11 -21.57 6.84 11.75
N PRO A 12 -20.49 7.56 11.41
CA PRO A 12 -20.51 9.00 11.44
C PRO A 12 -21.18 9.50 10.15
N LYS A 13 -21.78 10.68 10.20
CA LYS A 13 -22.25 11.42 9.03
C LYS A 13 -21.19 11.37 7.93
N ARG A 14 -21.58 11.04 6.69
CA ARG A 14 -20.70 11.03 5.50
C ARG A 14 -19.95 12.36 5.40
N SER A 15 -18.75 12.41 5.97
CA SER A 15 -17.70 13.34 5.57
C SER A 15 -17.28 12.94 4.14
N PRO A 16 -16.87 13.89 3.29
CA PRO A 16 -16.39 13.55 1.95
C PRO A 16 -15.30 12.48 2.07
N GLN A 17 -15.45 11.38 1.33
CA GLN A 17 -14.44 10.33 1.24
C GLN A 17 -13.09 10.99 0.93
N LYS A 18 -12.13 10.88 1.85
CA LYS A 18 -10.78 11.39 1.62
C LYS A 18 -10.13 10.47 0.58
N ARG A 19 -9.99 10.98 -0.64
CA ARG A 19 -9.21 10.34 -1.70
C ARG A 19 -7.77 10.22 -1.24
N ILE A 20 -7.20 9.02 -1.38
CA ILE A 20 -5.74 8.86 -1.28
C ILE A 20 -5.15 9.58 -2.51
N ASP A 21 -4.30 10.57 -2.25
CA ASP A 21 -3.55 11.27 -3.29
C ASP A 21 -2.29 10.46 -3.58
N GLU A 22 -2.23 9.81 -4.74
CA GLU A 22 -1.10 9.00 -5.23
C GLU A 22 0.22 9.78 -5.14
N VAL A 23 0.21 11.07 -5.48
CA VAL A 23 1.39 11.94 -5.41
C VAL A 23 1.82 12.13 -3.96
N ALA A 24 0.87 12.23 -3.04
CA ALA A 24 1.18 12.35 -1.62
C ALA A 24 1.73 11.04 -1.02
N VAL A 25 1.20 9.88 -1.43
CA VAL A 25 1.77 8.57 -1.04
C VAL A 25 3.19 8.43 -1.56
N LYS A 26 3.42 8.71 -2.85
CA LYS A 26 4.74 8.66 -3.47
C LYS A 26 5.72 9.58 -2.74
N ASN A 27 5.34 10.84 -2.51
CA ASN A 27 6.18 11.79 -1.80
C ASN A 27 6.50 11.33 -0.37
N TYR A 28 5.51 10.78 0.35
CA TYR A 28 5.72 10.25 1.69
C TYR A 28 6.73 9.10 1.68
N VAL A 29 6.59 8.14 0.78
CA VAL A 29 7.53 7.01 0.65
C VAL A 29 8.94 7.52 0.33
N PHE A 30 9.10 8.33 -0.71
CA PHE A 30 10.41 8.84 -1.14
C PHE A 30 11.11 9.71 -0.08
N GLN A 31 10.36 10.32 0.84
CA GLN A 31 10.93 11.08 1.96
C GLN A 31 11.42 10.21 3.13
N HIS A 32 10.93 8.96 3.24
CA HIS A 32 11.18 8.10 4.40
C HIS A 32 12.08 6.89 4.10
N ILE A 33 12.30 6.56 2.84
CA ILE A 33 13.28 5.54 2.44
C ILE A 33 14.70 6.11 2.51
N ASP A 34 15.68 5.27 2.84
CA ASP A 34 17.11 5.60 2.92
C ASP A 34 17.91 5.00 1.74
N PHE A 35 17.23 4.56 0.69
CA PHE A 35 17.80 3.96 -0.50
C PHE A 35 17.24 4.57 -1.78
N GLU A 36 17.99 4.41 -2.88
CA GLU A 36 17.52 4.85 -4.19
C GLU A 36 16.42 3.93 -4.72
N LEU A 37 15.31 4.53 -5.16
CA LEU A 37 14.20 3.88 -5.85
C LEU A 37 13.95 4.63 -7.16
N THR A 38 14.02 3.93 -8.29
CA THR A 38 13.71 4.56 -9.58
C THR A 38 12.19 4.65 -9.76
N ASN A 39 11.77 5.55 -10.66
CA ASN A 39 10.34 5.66 -11.00
C ASN A 39 9.77 4.34 -11.54
N GLU A 40 10.54 3.59 -12.33
CA GLU A 40 10.10 2.29 -12.86
C GLU A 40 9.78 1.29 -11.74
N TYR A 41 10.62 1.20 -10.70
CA TYR A 41 10.32 0.34 -9.54
C TYR A 41 9.13 0.87 -8.74
N TRP A 42 9.02 2.18 -8.57
CA TRP A 42 7.86 2.77 -7.91
C TRP A 42 6.56 2.45 -8.64
N ASP A 43 6.51 2.71 -9.95
CA ASP A 43 5.30 2.55 -10.76
C ASP A 43 4.83 1.08 -10.74
N GLU A 44 5.77 0.13 -10.76
CA GLU A 44 5.45 -1.30 -10.67
C GLU A 44 4.95 -1.71 -9.28
N ILE A 45 5.60 -1.23 -8.21
CA ILE A 45 5.14 -1.49 -6.84
C ILE A 45 3.75 -0.89 -6.60
N ASP A 46 3.52 0.34 -7.06
CA ASP A 46 2.24 1.04 -6.90
C ASP A 46 1.12 0.33 -7.67
N SER A 47 1.39 -0.13 -8.90
CA SER A 47 0.42 -0.89 -9.69
C SER A 47 0.04 -2.22 -9.02
N GLU A 48 1.02 -3.01 -8.58
CA GLU A 48 0.77 -4.28 -7.88
C GLU A 48 0.04 -4.06 -6.54
N PHE A 49 0.42 -3.01 -5.81
CA PHE A 49 -0.27 -2.61 -4.59
C PHE A 49 -1.73 -2.27 -4.86
N ALA A 50 -2.00 -1.45 -5.88
CA ALA A 50 -3.36 -1.05 -6.25
C ALA A 50 -4.21 -2.26 -6.67
N GLU A 51 -3.65 -3.20 -7.44
CA GLU A 51 -4.34 -4.43 -7.83
C GLU A 51 -4.71 -5.27 -6.59
N ILE A 52 -3.76 -5.51 -5.69
CA ILE A 52 -3.99 -6.28 -4.46
C ILE A 52 -5.00 -5.56 -3.57
N TRP A 53 -4.85 -4.25 -3.41
CA TRP A 53 -5.73 -3.42 -2.59
C TRP A 53 -7.17 -3.48 -3.11
N ASN A 54 -7.36 -3.28 -4.42
CA ASN A 54 -8.69 -3.31 -5.02
C ASN A 54 -9.33 -4.71 -4.97
N ASN A 55 -8.56 -5.77 -5.23
CA ASN A 55 -9.07 -7.13 -5.27
C ASN A 55 -9.33 -7.74 -3.87
N LYS A 56 -8.47 -7.48 -2.88
CA LYS A 56 -8.62 -8.06 -1.53
C LYS A 56 -9.44 -7.18 -0.58
N ILE A 57 -9.30 -5.86 -0.67
CA ILE A 57 -9.83 -4.91 0.33
C ILE A 57 -11.14 -4.29 -0.14
N GLY A 58 -11.29 -4.04 -1.44
CA GLY A 58 -12.57 -3.64 -2.05
C GLY A 58 -13.70 -4.65 -1.84
N VAL A 59 -13.36 -5.92 -1.52
CA VAL A 59 -14.30 -7.02 -1.27
C VAL A 59 -14.55 -7.26 0.22
N GLY A 60 -13.96 -6.46 1.12
CA GLY A 60 -14.15 -6.57 2.57
C GLY A 60 -13.38 -7.72 3.24
N GLY A 61 -12.24 -8.11 2.66
CA GLY A 61 -11.35 -9.13 3.23
C GLY A 61 -10.46 -8.62 4.36
N TYR A 62 -9.95 -9.55 5.16
CA TYR A 62 -8.84 -9.31 6.10
C TYR A 62 -7.52 -9.64 5.39
N PHE A 63 -6.49 -8.84 5.64
CA PHE A 63 -5.16 -9.04 5.08
C PHE A 63 -4.09 -8.70 6.12
N TYR A 64 -2.95 -9.38 6.02
CA TYR A 64 -1.76 -9.06 6.79
C TYR A 64 -0.82 -8.21 5.94
N TRP A 65 -0.17 -7.22 6.56
CA TRP A 65 0.77 -6.33 5.86
C TRP A 65 1.89 -7.14 5.20
N ASP A 66 2.46 -8.10 5.93
CA ASP A 66 3.51 -9.02 5.44
C ASP A 66 3.08 -9.83 4.20
N GLU A 67 1.79 -10.16 4.08
CA GLU A 67 1.26 -10.88 2.92
C GLU A 67 1.22 -9.98 1.68
N ILE A 68 0.85 -8.70 1.84
CA ILE A 68 0.91 -7.73 0.74
C ILE A 68 2.34 -7.56 0.26
N SER A 69 3.29 -7.35 1.18
CA SER A 69 4.71 -7.21 0.84
C SER A 69 5.24 -8.43 0.08
N LYS A 70 4.83 -9.63 0.50
CA LYS A 70 5.25 -10.89 -0.14
C LYS A 70 4.65 -11.05 -1.54
N ASP A 71 3.37 -10.73 -1.71
CA ASP A 71 2.69 -10.85 -3.00
C ASP A 71 3.31 -9.89 -4.03
N ILE A 72 3.52 -8.62 -3.64
CA ILE A 72 4.21 -7.63 -4.48
C ILE A 72 5.63 -8.08 -4.81
N TYR A 73 6.38 -8.55 -3.80
CA TYR A 73 7.74 -9.04 -4.04
C TYR A 73 7.78 -10.17 -5.08
N ASN A 74 6.87 -11.14 -4.97
CA ASN A 74 6.79 -12.25 -5.93
C ASN A 74 6.47 -11.74 -7.34
N ALA A 75 5.52 -10.82 -7.49
CA ALA A 75 5.18 -10.22 -8.78
C ALA A 75 6.38 -9.50 -9.42
N LEU A 76 7.17 -8.76 -8.64
CA LEU A 76 8.39 -8.12 -9.11
C LEU A 76 9.46 -9.14 -9.53
N GLN A 77 9.58 -10.27 -8.81
CA GLN A 77 10.50 -11.35 -9.19
C GLN A 77 10.10 -12.00 -10.52
N GLU A 78 8.81 -12.20 -10.76
CA GLU A 78 8.29 -12.71 -12.05
C GLU A 78 8.62 -11.76 -13.22
N LYS A 79 8.61 -10.45 -12.95
CA LYS A 79 9.05 -9.39 -13.89
C LYS A 79 10.57 -9.22 -13.96
N LYS A 80 11.34 -10.06 -13.25
CA LYS A 80 12.82 -10.04 -13.19
C LYS A 80 13.39 -8.72 -12.65
N MET A 81 12.66 -8.01 -11.80
CA MET A 81 13.12 -6.80 -11.16
C MET A 81 13.97 -7.15 -9.93
N LEU A 82 15.19 -6.60 -9.89
CA LEU A 82 16.19 -6.91 -8.86
C LEU A 82 16.06 -5.92 -7.70
N ILE A 83 15.14 -6.22 -6.79
CA ILE A 83 14.97 -5.53 -5.52
C ILE A 83 14.97 -6.53 -4.38
N SER A 84 15.52 -6.17 -3.23
CA SER A 84 15.48 -7.02 -2.03
C SER A 84 14.09 -7.00 -1.40
N TYR A 85 13.67 -8.12 -0.82
CA TYR A 85 12.41 -8.20 -0.09
C TYR A 85 12.28 -7.10 0.98
N ASP A 86 13.33 -6.87 1.78
CA ASP A 86 13.33 -5.84 2.83
C ASP A 86 13.03 -4.43 2.31
N ARG A 87 13.40 -4.12 1.06
CA ARG A 87 13.12 -2.81 0.45
C ARG A 87 11.66 -2.73 0.00
N VAL A 88 11.13 -3.79 -0.59
CA VAL A 88 9.71 -3.89 -0.94
C VAL A 88 8.86 -3.78 0.32
N ASP A 89 9.20 -4.54 1.35
CA ASP A 89 8.50 -4.52 2.63
C ASP A 89 8.54 -3.12 3.27
N CYS A 90 9.69 -2.45 3.26
CA CYS A 90 9.80 -1.06 3.72
C CYS A 90 8.84 -0.12 2.97
N ILE A 91 8.81 -0.18 1.63
CA ILE A 91 7.95 0.67 0.79
C ILE A 91 6.47 0.39 1.09
N VAL A 92 6.08 -0.87 1.08
CA VAL A 92 4.68 -1.28 1.29
C VAL A 92 4.20 -0.89 2.70
N ASN A 93 5.05 -1.06 3.71
CA ASN A 93 4.74 -0.61 5.07
C ASN A 93 4.55 0.91 5.15
N LEU A 94 5.35 1.69 4.42
CA LEU A 94 5.18 3.15 4.36
C LEU A 94 3.88 3.55 3.65
N MET A 95 3.53 2.89 2.54
CA MET A 95 2.25 3.10 1.86
C MET A 95 1.08 2.81 2.80
N LEU A 96 1.08 1.65 3.46
CA LEU A 96 0.03 1.24 4.39
C LEU A 96 -0.07 2.18 5.60
N THR A 97 1.07 2.63 6.15
CA THR A 97 1.12 3.60 7.26
C THR A 97 0.49 4.91 6.85
N TYR A 98 0.83 5.44 5.68
CA TYR A 98 0.24 6.68 5.17
C TYR A 98 -1.28 6.56 4.99
N ILE A 99 -1.75 5.42 4.46
CA ILE A 99 -3.19 5.16 4.27
C ILE A 99 -3.92 5.06 5.61
N GLU A 100 -3.34 4.36 6.59
CA GLU A 100 -3.87 4.24 7.95
C GLU A 100 -3.97 5.61 8.63
N ASP A 101 -2.92 6.43 8.54
CA ASP A 101 -2.86 7.76 9.17
C ASP A 101 -3.80 8.78 8.51
N THR A 102 -4.01 8.68 7.20
CA THR A 102 -4.86 9.62 6.46
C THR A 102 -6.35 9.23 6.46
N GLY A 103 -6.67 8.00 6.87
CA GLY A 103 -8.03 7.45 6.92
C GLY A 103 -8.65 7.27 5.53
N GLY A 104 -7.82 7.10 4.50
CA GLY A 104 -8.23 7.05 3.11
C GLY A 104 -8.63 5.64 2.65
N PHE A 105 -9.62 5.57 1.76
CA PHE A 105 -9.86 4.43 0.89
C PHE A 105 -9.35 4.80 -0.51
N MET A 106 -8.73 3.87 -1.22
CA MET A 106 -8.33 4.04 -2.61
C MET A 106 -9.58 3.84 -3.47
N ASP A 107 -10.01 4.87 -4.19
CA ASP A 107 -11.18 4.77 -5.09
C ASP A 107 -10.73 4.22 -6.46
N LEU A 108 -11.49 3.20 -6.88
CA LEU A 108 -11.59 2.49 -8.17
C LEU A 108 -11.51 3.32 -9.45
#